data_AF-A0A5P9H2T2-F1
#
_entry.id   AF-A0A5P9H2T2-F1
#
_cell.length_a   1.000
_cell.length_b   1.000
_cell.length_c   1.000
_cell.angle_alpha   90.00
_cell.angle_beta   90.00
_cell.angle_gamma   90.00
#
_symmetry.space_group_name_H-M   'P 1'
#
loop_
_entity.id
_entity.type
_entity.pdbx_description
1 polymer ?
#
loop_
_entity_poly.entity_id
_entity_poly.type
_entity_poly.pdbx_seq_one_letter_code
_entity_poly.pdbx_strand_id
1 'polypeptide(L)'
;MKNLSRRSFTLGALAASPLLAACGNGVGSVGSQKIDARVNSTLNYLYQRYPQTRDISNKSVGQLVMPLITEGGFIVGGGYGRGALRVGGVSVDYYSATKGSVGLQIGAQQFAHVLFFMTEDSLANFRRASGWVAGADIEYVFSDQGENLRADTTTASSPVLAVIFGQAGALIGASLEGIKYTRIIP
;
A
#
# COMPACT_ATOMS: atom_id res chain seq x y z
N MET A 1 64.43 -33.87 -27.43
CA MET A 1 63.60 -32.71 -27.81
C MET A 1 62.15 -33.08 -27.51
N LYS A 2 61.53 -32.49 -26.48
CA LYS A 2 60.13 -32.77 -26.09
C LYS A 2 59.23 -31.70 -26.73
N ASN A 3 58.42 -32.10 -27.71
CA ASN A 3 57.47 -31.22 -28.38
C ASN A 3 56.28 -30.96 -27.46
N LEU A 4 56.25 -29.79 -26.81
CA LEU A 4 55.09 -29.32 -26.07
C LEU A 4 54.03 -28.81 -27.05
N SER A 5 52.88 -29.49 -27.07
CA SER A 5 51.72 -29.15 -27.88
C SER A 5 51.09 -27.83 -27.42
N ARG A 6 50.98 -26.88 -28.34
CA ARG A 6 50.46 -25.52 -28.15
C ARG A 6 48.95 -25.43 -27.85
N ARG A 7 48.29 -26.54 -27.51
CA ARG A 7 46.81 -26.62 -27.35
C ARG A 7 46.30 -26.58 -25.91
N SER A 8 47.16 -26.50 -24.90
CA SER A 8 46.73 -26.58 -23.50
C SER A 8 46.65 -25.24 -22.75
N PHE A 9 46.83 -24.10 -23.42
CA PHE A 9 46.94 -22.80 -22.72
C PHE A 9 45.70 -21.89 -22.83
N THR A 10 44.66 -22.26 -23.57
CA THR A 10 43.48 -21.38 -23.75
C THR A 10 42.34 -21.60 -22.75
N LEU A 11 42.47 -22.53 -21.79
CA LEU A 11 41.42 -22.82 -20.80
C LEU A 11 41.62 -22.16 -19.42
N GLY A 12 42.67 -21.37 -19.22
CA GLY A 12 43.00 -20.80 -17.90
C GLY A 12 42.51 -19.38 -17.62
N ALA A 13 41.96 -18.65 -18.60
CA ALA A 13 41.72 -17.21 -18.48
C ALA A 13 40.29 -16.79 -18.12
N LEU A 14 39.35 -17.73 -17.90
CA LEU A 14 37.95 -17.42 -17.58
C LEU A 14 37.57 -17.58 -16.10
N ALA A 15 38.52 -17.93 -15.21
CA ALA A 15 38.20 -18.30 -13.83
C ALA A 15 38.41 -17.18 -12.77
N ALA A 16 38.66 -15.93 -13.17
CA ALA A 16 39.09 -14.88 -12.23
C ALA A 16 38.18 -13.65 -12.14
N SER A 17 36.90 -13.71 -12.53
CA SER A 17 35.98 -12.58 -12.30
C SER A 17 34.50 -12.98 -12.20
N PRO A 18 33.99 -13.33 -10.99
CA PRO A 18 32.58 -13.07 -10.72
C PRO A 18 32.33 -12.40 -9.35
N LEU A 19 33.29 -11.66 -8.78
CA LEU A 19 33.16 -11.14 -7.41
C LEU A 19 32.83 -9.64 -7.25
N LEU A 20 32.55 -8.90 -8.34
CA LEU A 20 32.24 -7.46 -8.23
C LEU A 20 30.81 -7.06 -8.64
N ALA A 21 29.92 -8.01 -8.96
CA ALA A 21 28.54 -7.70 -9.36
C ALA A 21 27.55 -7.55 -8.19
N ALA A 22 28.00 -7.64 -6.93
CA ALA A 22 27.10 -7.70 -5.77
C ALA A 22 26.71 -6.33 -5.17
N CYS A 23 27.19 -5.21 -5.73
CA CYS A 23 26.83 -3.86 -5.26
C CYS A 23 25.91 -3.12 -6.24
N GLY A 24 24.99 -3.85 -6.88
CA GLY A 24 23.88 -3.26 -7.63
C GLY A 24 22.82 -2.73 -6.68
N ASN A 25 23.03 -1.54 -6.11
CA ASN A 25 21.92 -0.75 -5.57
C ASN A 25 20.91 -0.57 -6.71
N GLY A 26 19.68 -1.07 -6.52
CA GLY A 26 18.67 -1.24 -7.56
C GLY A 26 18.11 0.06 -8.14
N VAL A 27 18.93 0.82 -8.87
CA VAL A 27 18.46 1.79 -9.86
C VAL A 27 17.81 1.00 -10.99
N GLY A 28 16.48 0.92 -10.97
CA GLY A 28 15.67 0.10 -11.89
C GLY A 28 14.89 -1.05 -11.25
N SER A 29 14.73 -1.08 -9.91
CA SER A 29 13.78 -1.98 -9.25
C SER A 29 12.38 -1.85 -9.88
N VAL A 30 11.80 -2.97 -10.35
CA VAL A 30 10.41 -3.05 -10.85
C VAL A 30 9.36 -2.94 -9.73
N GLY A 31 9.81 -2.77 -8.47
CA GLY A 31 8.96 -2.73 -7.29
C GLY A 31 7.99 -1.55 -7.31
N SER A 32 8.52 -0.34 -7.58
CA SER A 32 7.72 0.89 -7.74
C SER A 32 6.69 0.76 -8.86
N GLN A 33 7.13 0.33 -10.04
CA GLN A 33 6.29 0.14 -11.22
C GLN A 33 5.12 -0.83 -10.96
N LYS A 34 5.38 -1.94 -10.26
CA LYS A 34 4.35 -2.90 -9.89
C LYS A 34 3.34 -2.32 -8.89
N ILE A 35 3.81 -1.53 -7.92
CA ILE A 35 2.92 -0.85 -6.98
C ILE A 35 2.06 0.17 -7.72
N ASP A 36 2.66 1.00 -8.59
CA ASP A 36 1.95 2.02 -9.35
C ASP A 36 0.89 1.42 -10.28
N ALA A 37 1.21 0.31 -10.96
CA ALA A 37 0.25 -0.41 -11.80
C ALA A 37 -0.96 -0.89 -10.98
N ARG A 38 -0.73 -1.43 -9.78
CA ARG A 38 -1.81 -1.86 -8.87
C ARG A 38 -2.62 -0.68 -8.36
N VAL A 39 -1.95 0.40 -7.95
CA VAL A 39 -2.60 1.64 -7.48
C VAL A 39 -3.48 2.25 -8.57
N ASN A 40 -3.01 2.32 -9.81
CA ASN A 40 -3.80 2.78 -10.94
C ASN A 40 -5.05 1.90 -11.18
N SER A 41 -4.87 0.58 -11.17
CA SER A 41 -5.98 -0.37 -11.31
C SER A 41 -7.02 -0.22 -10.19
N THR A 42 -6.55 -0.09 -8.95
CA THR A 42 -7.40 0.08 -7.76
C THR A 42 -8.19 1.39 -7.81
N LEU A 43 -7.58 2.51 -8.18
CA LEU A 43 -8.30 3.79 -8.34
C LEU A 43 -9.33 3.72 -9.47
N ASN A 44 -8.97 3.10 -10.60
CA ASN A 44 -9.91 2.90 -11.69
C ASN A 44 -11.12 2.09 -11.24
N TYR A 45 -10.90 1.00 -10.49
CA TYR A 45 -11.97 0.19 -9.91
C TYR A 45 -12.83 1.01 -8.94
N LEU A 46 -12.20 1.77 -8.04
CA LEU A 46 -12.91 2.62 -7.07
C LEU A 46 -13.84 3.62 -7.79
N TYR A 47 -13.31 4.35 -8.77
CA TYR A 47 -14.08 5.38 -9.49
C TYR A 47 -15.15 4.79 -10.41
N GLN A 48 -14.99 3.55 -10.88
CA GLN A 48 -16.02 2.85 -11.64
C GLN A 48 -17.16 2.39 -10.72
N ARG A 49 -16.82 1.83 -9.55
CA ARG A 49 -17.80 1.27 -8.62
C ARG A 49 -18.52 2.33 -7.79
N TYR A 50 -17.81 3.43 -7.47
CA TYR A 50 -18.29 4.53 -6.64
C TYR A 50 -17.94 5.89 -7.29
N PRO A 51 -18.68 6.32 -8.34
CA PRO A 51 -18.36 7.54 -9.09
C PRO A 51 -18.24 8.81 -8.24
N GLN A 52 -19.01 8.91 -7.16
CA GLN A 52 -18.95 10.01 -6.18
C GLN A 52 -17.58 10.22 -5.52
N THR A 53 -16.74 9.18 -5.47
CA THR A 53 -15.38 9.31 -4.92
C THR A 53 -14.46 10.13 -5.83
N ARG A 54 -14.84 10.37 -7.09
CA ARG A 54 -14.12 11.29 -7.98
C ARG A 54 -14.15 12.72 -7.47
N ASP A 55 -15.28 13.18 -6.92
CA ASP A 55 -15.39 14.54 -6.38
C ASP A 55 -14.54 14.70 -5.12
N ILE A 56 -14.49 13.68 -4.28
CA ILE A 56 -13.62 13.62 -3.09
C ILE A 56 -12.16 13.64 -3.53
N SER A 57 -11.80 12.80 -4.51
CA SER A 57 -10.47 12.74 -5.11
C SER A 57 -10.00 14.09 -5.63
N ASN A 58 -10.86 14.80 -6.36
CA ASN A 58 -10.54 16.11 -6.95
C ASN A 58 -10.37 17.21 -5.90
N LYS A 59 -11.03 17.09 -4.74
CA LYS A 59 -10.91 18.03 -3.62
C LYS A 59 -9.77 17.67 -2.66
N SER A 60 -9.30 16.43 -2.68
CA SER A 60 -8.21 15.97 -1.81
C SER A 60 -6.86 16.55 -2.24
N VAL A 61 -6.02 16.87 -1.26
CA VAL A 61 -4.63 17.31 -1.45
C VAL A 61 -3.73 16.12 -1.80
N GLY A 62 -4.01 14.95 -1.23
CA GLY A 62 -3.27 13.72 -1.49
C GLY A 62 -4.09 12.47 -1.21
N GLN A 63 -3.61 11.34 -1.72
CA GLN A 63 -4.30 10.05 -1.63
C GLN A 63 -3.32 8.93 -1.30
N LEU A 64 -3.48 8.29 -0.15
CA LEU A 64 -2.77 7.04 0.12
C LEU A 64 -3.62 5.89 -0.41
N VAL A 65 -3.14 5.24 -1.46
CA VAL A 65 -3.83 4.10 -2.06
C VAL A 65 -3.16 2.81 -1.62
N MET A 66 -3.94 1.94 -0.98
CA MET A 66 -3.55 0.60 -0.57
C MET A 66 -4.33 -0.42 -1.42
N PRO A 67 -3.75 -0.91 -2.53
CA PRO A 67 -4.43 -1.81 -3.47
C PRO A 67 -4.88 -3.13 -2.88
N LEU A 68 -4.09 -3.63 -1.93
CA LEU A 68 -4.32 -4.92 -1.31
C LEU A 68 -3.73 -4.92 0.09
N ILE A 69 -4.60 -5.12 1.06
CA ILE A 69 -4.25 -5.51 2.41
C ILE A 69 -4.79 -6.92 2.62
N THR A 70 -3.91 -7.83 2.99
CA THR A 70 -4.29 -9.17 3.41
C THR A 70 -4.19 -9.24 4.90
N GLU A 71 -5.27 -9.63 5.55
CA GLU A 71 -5.30 -9.83 6.99
C GLU A 71 -5.90 -11.18 7.33
N GLY A 72 -5.50 -11.69 8.48
CA GLY A 72 -6.06 -12.91 9.02
C GLY A 72 -5.61 -13.08 10.46
N GLY A 73 -6.39 -13.86 11.19
CA GLY A 73 -6.08 -14.11 12.59
C GLY A 73 -7.07 -15.06 13.22
N PHE A 74 -6.63 -15.57 14.35
CA PHE A 74 -7.49 -16.16 15.36
C PHE A 74 -7.50 -15.16 16.54
N ILE A 75 -7.01 -15.59 17.70
CA ILE A 75 -6.86 -14.73 18.90
C ILE A 75 -5.94 -13.52 18.66
N VAL A 76 -4.87 -13.73 17.91
CA VAL A 76 -3.98 -12.67 17.44
C VAL A 76 -3.99 -12.72 15.93
N GLY A 77 -4.17 -11.55 15.33
CA GLY A 77 -4.19 -11.37 13.89
C GLY A 77 -3.18 -10.35 13.43
N GLY A 78 -2.84 -10.46 12.16
CA GLY A 78 -1.93 -9.55 11.50
C GLY A 78 -2.42 -9.29 10.09
N GLY A 79 -2.02 -8.15 9.55
CA GLY A 79 -2.23 -7.84 8.16
C GLY A 79 -1.06 -7.09 7.55
N TYR A 80 -0.93 -7.23 6.23
CA TYR A 80 0.11 -6.55 5.49
C TYR A 80 -0.38 -6.11 4.12
N GLY A 81 0.08 -4.93 3.71
CA GLY A 81 -0.14 -4.40 2.38
C GLY A 81 0.94 -3.41 1.98
N ARG A 82 1.01 -3.11 0.69
CA ARG A 82 1.89 -2.06 0.14
C ARG A 82 1.10 -1.19 -0.80
N GLY A 83 1.42 0.09 -0.81
CA GLY A 83 0.71 1.09 -1.59
C GLY A 83 1.58 2.30 -1.91
N ALA A 84 0.96 3.29 -2.52
CA ALA A 84 1.60 4.55 -2.88
C ALA A 84 0.78 5.73 -2.38
N LEU A 85 1.49 6.75 -1.90
CA LEU A 85 0.95 8.07 -1.67
C LEU A 85 1.03 8.85 -2.99
N ARG A 86 -0.11 9.38 -3.41
CA ARG A 86 -0.22 10.20 -4.62
C ARG A 86 -0.57 11.63 -4.27
N VAL A 87 0.05 12.57 -4.96
CA VAL A 87 -0.24 14.00 -4.89
C VAL A 87 -0.33 14.51 -6.31
N GLY A 88 -1.41 15.23 -6.66
CA GLY A 88 -1.65 15.70 -8.03
C GLY A 88 -1.69 14.57 -9.08
N GLY A 89 -2.11 13.37 -8.69
CA GLY A 89 -2.17 12.21 -9.59
C GLY A 89 -0.83 11.50 -9.84
N VAL A 90 0.27 11.90 -9.19
CA VAL A 90 1.59 11.24 -9.33
C VAL A 90 1.97 10.56 -8.02
N SER A 91 2.55 9.36 -8.08
CA SER A 91 3.11 8.68 -6.90
C SER A 91 4.35 9.42 -6.40
N VAL A 92 4.32 9.91 -5.17
CA VAL A 92 5.41 10.68 -4.55
C VAL A 92 6.20 9.86 -3.53
N ASP A 93 5.56 8.93 -2.84
CA ASP A 93 6.14 8.12 -1.78
C ASP A 93 5.45 6.74 -1.76
N TYR A 94 6.15 5.70 -1.30
CA TYR A 94 5.60 4.36 -1.12
C TYR A 94 5.49 4.01 0.36
N TYR A 95 4.44 3.27 0.72
CA TYR A 95 4.19 2.89 2.11
C TYR A 95 3.85 1.40 2.21
N SER A 96 4.30 0.77 3.29
CA SER A 96 3.75 -0.51 3.76
C SER A 96 2.75 -0.25 4.88
N ALA A 97 1.65 -1.00 4.89
CA ALA A 97 0.70 -1.04 5.98
C ALA A 97 0.90 -2.35 6.74
N THR A 98 1.14 -2.25 8.04
CA THR A 98 1.19 -3.39 8.95
C THR A 98 0.05 -3.25 9.93
N LYS A 99 -0.89 -4.19 9.88
CA LYS A 99 -2.02 -4.28 10.78
C LYS A 99 -1.71 -5.26 11.90
N GLY A 100 -2.08 -4.90 13.11
CA GLY A 100 -2.13 -5.81 14.25
C GLY A 100 -3.54 -5.84 14.80
N SER A 101 -4.02 -7.03 15.16
CA SER A 101 -5.30 -7.19 15.85
C SER A 101 -5.19 -8.19 16.99
N VAL A 102 -5.96 -7.93 18.04
CA VAL A 102 -6.10 -8.84 19.20
C VAL A 102 -7.59 -8.96 19.50
N GLY A 103 -8.08 -10.20 19.53
CA GLY A 103 -9.47 -10.49 19.84
C GLY A 103 -9.91 -11.85 19.36
N LEU A 104 -11.14 -12.22 19.69
CA LEU A 104 -11.76 -13.47 19.24
C LEU A 104 -12.29 -13.29 17.81
N GLN A 105 -11.38 -13.01 16.86
CA GLN A 105 -11.68 -13.04 15.44
C GLN A 105 -11.21 -14.37 14.86
N ILE A 106 -11.87 -14.88 13.83
CA ILE A 106 -11.41 -16.05 13.09
C ILE A 106 -11.61 -15.79 11.62
N GLY A 107 -10.54 -15.96 10.84
CA GLY A 107 -10.62 -16.00 9.40
C GLY A 107 -9.50 -15.23 8.73
N ALA A 108 -9.74 -14.94 7.46
CA ALA A 108 -8.85 -14.16 6.63
C ALA A 108 -9.68 -13.38 5.62
N GLN A 109 -9.29 -12.12 5.41
CA GLN A 109 -9.88 -11.28 4.40
C GLN A 109 -8.84 -10.43 3.69
N GLN A 110 -9.21 -10.01 2.51
CA GLN A 110 -8.46 -9.09 1.68
C GLN A 110 -9.37 -7.92 1.36
N PHE A 111 -8.81 -6.71 1.41
CA PHE A 111 -9.54 -5.51 1.02
C PHE A 111 -8.58 -4.48 0.44
N ALA A 112 -9.13 -3.56 -0.34
CA ALA A 112 -8.46 -2.36 -0.77
C ALA A 112 -8.98 -1.17 0.05
N HIS A 113 -8.14 -0.17 0.25
CA HIS A 113 -8.61 1.10 0.79
C HIS A 113 -7.85 2.28 0.23
N VAL A 114 -8.49 3.45 0.28
CA VAL A 114 -7.88 4.73 -0.07
C VAL A 114 -8.15 5.73 1.05
N LEU A 115 -7.10 6.40 1.52
CA LEU A 115 -7.20 7.54 2.41
C LEU A 115 -7.08 8.81 1.58
N PHE A 116 -8.10 9.64 1.59
CA PHE A 116 -8.12 10.97 0.99
C PHE A 116 -7.77 12.00 2.06
N PHE A 117 -6.65 12.71 1.86
CA PHE A 117 -6.25 13.81 2.73
C PHE A 117 -6.90 15.10 2.21
N MET A 118 -7.84 15.66 2.97
CA MET A 118 -8.63 16.81 2.54
C MET A 118 -7.94 18.15 2.81
N THR A 119 -6.89 18.15 3.64
CA THR A 119 -6.12 19.34 3.99
C THR A 119 -4.61 19.08 3.86
N GLU A 120 -3.85 20.15 3.61
CA GLU A 120 -2.38 20.06 3.55
C GLU A 120 -1.81 19.64 4.91
N ASP A 121 -2.40 20.12 6.01
CA ASP A 121 -1.99 19.77 7.36
C ASP A 121 -2.14 18.27 7.64
N SER A 122 -3.23 17.64 7.17
CA SER A 122 -3.44 16.20 7.40
C SER A 122 -2.47 15.35 6.59
N LEU A 123 -2.22 15.74 5.34
CA LEU A 123 -1.20 15.10 4.49
C LEU A 123 0.20 15.25 5.10
N ALA A 124 0.55 16.48 5.50
CA ALA A 124 1.88 16.77 6.03
C ALA A 124 2.09 16.09 7.39
N ASN A 125 1.10 16.08 8.27
CA ASN A 125 1.15 15.36 9.54
C ASN A 125 1.32 13.86 9.32
N PHE A 126 0.58 13.26 8.38
CA PHE A 126 0.75 11.84 8.03
C PHE A 126 2.17 11.53 7.51
N ARG A 127 2.71 12.38 6.63
CA ARG A 127 4.05 12.21 6.06
C ARG A 127 5.17 12.41 7.08
N ARG A 128 4.99 13.33 8.03
CA ARG A 128 5.95 13.61 9.11
C ARG A 128 5.88 12.59 10.24
N ALA A 129 4.70 12.11 10.57
CA ALA A 129 4.53 11.07 11.57
C ALA A 129 5.07 9.74 11.07
N SER A 130 5.53 8.87 11.97
CA SER A 130 5.88 7.48 11.67
C SER A 130 4.64 6.58 11.39
N GLY A 131 3.58 7.20 10.84
CA GLY A 131 2.38 6.60 10.25
C GLY A 131 1.52 5.72 11.14
N TRP A 132 1.33 6.05 12.42
CA TRP A 132 0.41 5.29 13.27
C TRP A 132 -1.04 5.76 13.08
N VAL A 133 -1.92 4.86 12.61
CA VAL A 133 -3.38 5.01 12.73
C VAL A 133 -3.86 4.02 13.79
N ALA A 134 -3.97 4.51 15.03
CA ALA A 134 -4.87 3.90 16.00
C ALA A 134 -6.27 4.43 15.70
N GLY A 135 -7.27 3.55 15.74
CA GLY A 135 -8.68 3.85 15.41
C GLY A 135 -9.40 4.86 16.32
N ALA A 136 -8.71 5.88 16.82
CA ALA A 136 -9.29 6.97 17.62
C ALA A 136 -9.59 8.24 16.78
N ASP A 137 -8.86 8.49 15.68
CA ASP A 137 -8.93 9.76 14.95
C ASP A 137 -9.36 9.64 13.47
N ILE A 138 -9.79 8.45 13.01
CA ILE A 138 -10.28 8.24 11.64
C ILE A 138 -11.75 7.87 11.65
N GLU A 139 -12.57 8.74 11.05
CA GLU A 139 -13.96 8.45 10.70
C GLU A 139 -13.99 7.51 9.48
N TYR A 140 -14.50 6.30 9.66
CA TYR A 140 -14.62 5.31 8.59
C TYR A 140 -15.94 5.51 7.85
N VAL A 141 -15.87 5.91 6.58
CA VAL A 141 -17.07 6.00 5.73
C VAL A 141 -17.30 4.64 5.06
N PHE A 142 -18.21 3.85 5.62
CA PHE A 142 -18.66 2.60 5.03
C PHE A 142 -19.70 2.90 3.94
N SER A 143 -19.36 2.64 2.68
CA SER A 143 -20.25 2.83 1.51
C SER A 143 -21.08 1.59 1.18
N ASP A 144 -21.52 0.82 2.18
CA ASP A 144 -22.29 -0.42 1.99
C ASP A 144 -23.80 -0.25 2.14
N GLN A 145 -24.28 0.94 2.53
CA GLN A 145 -25.70 1.28 2.47
C GLN A 145 -25.95 2.25 1.32
N GLY A 146 -26.52 1.73 0.24
CA GLY A 146 -26.98 2.47 -0.94
C GLY A 146 -28.21 3.35 -0.71
N GLU A 147 -28.35 3.95 0.46
CA GLU A 147 -29.38 4.95 0.73
C GLU A 147 -28.74 6.33 0.82
N ASN A 148 -29.04 7.16 -0.18
CA ASN A 148 -28.97 8.62 -0.11
C ASN A 148 -27.73 9.17 0.61
N LEU A 149 -26.60 9.30 -0.10
CA LEU A 149 -25.55 10.24 0.28
C LEU A 149 -26.05 11.68 0.09
N ARG A 150 -27.04 12.06 0.88
CA ARG A 150 -27.17 13.45 1.31
C ARG A 150 -25.95 13.67 2.18
N ALA A 151 -25.07 14.53 1.68
CA ALA A 151 -23.92 15.03 2.39
C ALA A 151 -24.43 15.78 3.63
N ASP A 152 -24.72 15.04 4.70
CA ASP A 152 -24.94 15.64 6.00
C ASP A 152 -23.62 16.23 6.45
N THR A 153 -23.70 17.49 6.86
CA THR A 153 -22.66 18.48 7.14
C THR A 153 -21.60 18.08 8.17
N THR A 154 -21.62 16.85 8.68
CA THR A 154 -20.66 16.32 9.66
C THR A 154 -19.45 15.66 8.97
N THR A 155 -19.65 14.93 7.86
CA THR A 155 -18.56 14.26 7.11
C THR A 155 -17.68 15.25 6.34
N ALA A 156 -18.15 16.48 6.11
CA ALA A 156 -17.43 17.53 5.40
C ALA A 156 -16.27 18.17 6.19
N SER A 157 -16.11 17.83 7.48
CA SER A 157 -15.10 18.41 8.36
C SER A 157 -13.94 17.47 8.72
N SER A 158 -14.00 16.19 8.31
CA SER A 158 -12.91 15.26 8.60
C SER A 158 -11.68 15.59 7.76
N PRO A 159 -10.49 15.81 8.37
CA PRO A 159 -9.26 16.11 7.65
C PRO A 159 -8.76 14.92 6.80
N VAL A 160 -9.23 13.70 7.09
CA VAL A 160 -8.91 12.46 6.37
C VAL A 160 -10.18 11.64 6.16
N LEU A 161 -10.44 11.22 4.92
CA LEU A 161 -11.57 10.35 4.56
C LEU A 161 -11.05 8.99 4.12
N ALA A 162 -11.47 7.92 4.80
CA ALA A 162 -11.10 6.55 4.45
C ALA A 162 -12.22 5.86 3.68
N VAL A 163 -11.90 5.28 2.51
CA VAL A 163 -12.82 4.47 1.70
C VAL A 163 -12.26 3.06 1.59
N ILE A 164 -13.02 2.07 2.07
CA ILE A 164 -12.67 0.64 2.01
C ILE A 164 -13.59 -0.05 1.00
N PHE A 165 -13.03 -0.94 0.17
CA PHE A 165 -13.78 -1.64 -0.88
C PHE A 165 -13.06 -2.91 -1.35
N GLY A 166 -13.71 -3.67 -2.24
CA GLY A 166 -13.12 -4.88 -2.84
C GLY A 166 -12.85 -5.98 -1.81
N GLN A 167 -13.69 -6.06 -0.78
CA GLN A 167 -13.58 -7.04 0.28
C GLN A 167 -13.79 -8.46 -0.26
N ALA A 168 -12.88 -9.35 0.09
CA ALA A 168 -12.93 -10.77 -0.26
C ALA A 168 -12.45 -11.62 0.92
N GLY A 169 -13.20 -12.67 1.24
CA GLY A 169 -12.96 -13.50 2.41
C GLY A 169 -13.97 -13.22 3.52
N ALA A 170 -13.73 -13.82 4.68
CA ALA A 170 -14.60 -13.68 5.83
C ALA A 170 -13.74 -13.61 7.09
N LEU A 171 -14.05 -12.63 7.94
CA LEU A 171 -13.45 -12.46 9.24
C LEU A 171 -14.61 -12.31 10.23
N ILE A 172 -14.80 -13.34 11.06
CA ILE A 172 -15.94 -13.43 11.98
C ILE A 172 -15.41 -13.21 13.39
N GLY A 173 -15.99 -12.26 14.12
CA GLY A 173 -15.71 -12.07 15.54
C GLY A 173 -15.56 -10.61 15.92
N ALA A 174 -14.97 -10.39 17.10
CA ALA A 174 -14.71 -9.07 17.64
C ALA A 174 -13.21 -8.92 17.92
N SER A 175 -12.62 -7.84 17.42
CA SER A 175 -11.21 -7.53 17.61
C SER A 175 -10.98 -6.04 17.78
N LEU A 176 -9.91 -5.72 18.51
CA LEU A 176 -9.32 -4.38 18.50
C LEU A 176 -8.21 -4.36 17.46
N GLU A 177 -8.23 -3.35 16.59
CA GLU A 177 -7.38 -3.28 15.41
C GLU A 177 -6.60 -1.96 15.34
N GLY A 178 -5.37 -2.04 14.84
CA GLY A 178 -4.56 -0.87 14.54
C GLY A 178 -3.73 -1.09 13.28
N ILE A 179 -3.54 -0.04 12.47
CA ILE A 179 -2.73 -0.08 11.26
C ILE A 179 -1.60 0.93 11.36
N LYS A 180 -0.37 0.46 11.15
CA LYS A 180 0.81 1.30 11.03
C LYS A 180 1.27 1.37 9.59
N TYR A 181 1.35 2.58 9.07
CA TYR A 181 1.94 2.91 7.78
C TYR A 181 3.41 3.26 7.96
N THR A 182 4.29 2.58 7.24
CA THR A 182 5.72 2.85 7.26
C THR A 182 6.18 3.19 5.85
N ARG A 183 6.92 4.30 5.69
CA ARG A 183 7.48 4.66 4.38
C ARG A 183 8.52 3.62 3.96
N ILE A 184 8.49 3.22 2.70
CA ILE A 184 9.39 2.22 2.12
C ILE A 184 10.04 2.71 0.83
N ILE A 185 11.20 2.15 0.49
CA ILE A 185 11.86 2.31 -0.81
C ILE A 185 11.73 0.95 -1.53
N PRO A 186 10.88 0.84 -2.56
CA PRO A 186 10.43 -0.45 -3.09
C PRO A 186 11.37 -1.15 -4.07
#